data_AF-A0A1Q7WA47-F1
#
_entry.id   AF-A0A1Q7WA47-F1
#
_cell.length_a   1.000
_cell.length_b   1.000
_cell.length_c   1.000
_cell.angle_alpha   90.00
_cell.angle_beta   90.00
_cell.angle_gamma   90.00
#
_symmetry.space_group_name_H-M   'P 1'
#
loop_
_entity.id
_entity.type
_entity.pdbx_description
1 polymer ?
#
loop_
_entity_poly.entity_id
_entity_poly.type
_entity_poly.pdbx_seq_one_letter_code
_entity_poly.pdbx_strand_id
1 'polypeptide(L)'
;MWEVRCEPGKAPAVAEWARAIIVPPLWQDESVASYNAYSSAGPDGERVVIVIDYLGNAPESLFAEPPAHLIARPGHAWVFERLDV
;
A
#
# COMPACT_ATOMS: atom_id res chain seq x y z
N MET A 1 -3.26 3.54 -5.87
CA MET A 1 -1.97 3.39 -5.15
C MET A 1 -2.18 3.90 -3.74
N TRP A 2 -1.58 3.24 -2.75
CA TRP A 2 -1.51 3.70 -1.37
C TRP A 2 -0.04 3.72 -0.90
N GLU A 3 0.39 4.79 -0.25
CA GLU A 3 1.76 5.00 0.23
C GLU A 3 1.76 5.51 1.65
N VAL A 4 2.69 5.05 2.46
CA VAL A 4 2.91 5.54 3.82
C VAL A 4 4.39 5.79 4.08
N ARG A 5 4.69 6.84 4.87
CA ARG A 5 6.02 7.03 5.43
C ARG A 5 6.11 6.30 6.77
N CYS A 6 7.06 5.38 6.88
CA CYS A 6 7.28 4.61 8.08
C CYS A 6 8.11 5.41 9.09
N GLU A 7 7.94 5.09 10.37
CA GLU A 7 8.95 5.40 11.38
C GLU A 7 10.29 4.71 11.02
N PRO A 8 11.45 5.28 11.41
CA PRO A 8 12.74 4.69 11.11
C PRO A 8 12.86 3.22 11.57
N GLY A 9 13.30 2.34 10.67
CA GLY A 9 13.44 0.90 10.89
C GLY A 9 12.12 0.13 10.96
N LYS A 10 10.97 0.75 10.65
CA LYS A 10 9.65 0.10 10.75
C LYS A 10 9.08 -0.36 9.42
N ALA A 11 9.71 -0.09 8.27
CA ALA A 11 9.21 -0.60 6.99
C ALA A 11 8.98 -2.12 6.95
N PRO A 12 9.84 -2.98 7.53
CA PRO A 12 9.57 -4.42 7.57
C PRO A 12 8.29 -4.79 8.33
N ALA A 13 7.99 -4.10 9.43
CA ALA A 13 6.78 -4.32 10.21
C ALA A 13 5.52 -3.86 9.47
N VAL A 14 5.61 -2.75 8.73
CA VAL A 14 4.52 -2.29 7.85
C VAL A 14 4.30 -3.26 6.69
N ALA A 15 5.37 -3.79 6.10
CA ALA A 15 5.26 -4.81 5.05
C ALA A 15 4.60 -6.10 5.56
N GLU A 16 4.94 -6.55 6.77
CA GLU A 16 4.30 -7.71 7.39
C GLU A 16 2.83 -7.43 7.72
N TRP A 17 2.50 -6.23 8.21
CA TRP A 17 1.10 -5.81 8.37
C TRP A 17 0.34 -5.86 7.04
N ALA A 18 0.92 -5.34 5.96
CA ALA A 18 0.29 -5.37 4.64
C ALA A 18 0.04 -6.81 4.18
N ARG A 19 1.02 -7.70 4.37
CA ARG A 19 0.89 -9.12 4.05
C ARG A 19 -0.18 -9.82 4.88
N ALA A 20 -0.27 -9.52 6.17
CA ALA A 20 -1.20 -10.19 7.08
C ALA A 20 -2.63 -9.65 7.00
N ILE A 21 -2.78 -8.36 6.76
CA ILE A 21 -4.07 -7.67 6.82
C ILE A 21 -4.55 -7.31 5.41
N ILE A 22 -3.75 -6.59 4.62
CA ILE A 22 -4.20 -6.02 3.34
C ILE A 22 -4.29 -7.05 2.22
N VAL A 23 -3.30 -7.93 2.10
CA VAL A 23 -3.21 -8.87 0.97
C VAL A 23 -4.32 -9.94 0.96
N PRO A 24 -4.72 -10.58 2.09
CA PRO A 24 -5.68 -11.68 2.04
C PRO A 24 -7.06 -11.31 1.46
N PRO A 25 -7.66 -10.14 1.78
CA PRO A 25 -8.89 -9.71 1.11
C PRO A 25 -8.73 -9.49 -0.40
N LEU A 26 -7.58 -9.02 -0.86
CA LEU A 26 -7.32 -8.82 -2.30
C LEU A 26 -7.28 -10.14 -3.08
N TRP A 27 -6.94 -11.26 -2.44
CA TRP A 27 -6.97 -12.57 -3.10
C TRP A 27 -8.37 -13.06 -3.43
N GLN A 28 -9.37 -12.57 -2.70
CA GLN A 28 -10.77 -12.98 -2.85
C GLN A 28 -11.60 -11.95 -3.62
N ASP A 29 -11.02 -10.80 -3.95
CA ASP A 29 -11.69 -9.71 -4.63
C ASP A 29 -11.61 -9.92 -6.15
N GLU A 30 -12.73 -10.32 -6.76
CA GLU A 30 -12.83 -10.51 -8.21
C GLU A 30 -12.65 -9.22 -9.01
N SER A 31 -12.73 -8.05 -8.36
CA SER A 31 -12.45 -6.76 -9.00
C SER A 31 -10.94 -6.44 -9.07
N VAL A 32 -10.08 -7.21 -8.39
CA VAL A 32 -8.63 -7.01 -8.38
C VAL A 32 -7.97 -7.85 -9.47
N ALA A 33 -7.30 -7.19 -10.41
CA ALA A 33 -6.53 -7.83 -11.47
C ALA A 33 -5.13 -8.24 -10.98
N SER A 34 -4.48 -7.37 -10.21
CA SER A 34 -3.12 -7.58 -9.70
C SER A 34 -2.85 -6.67 -8.51
N TYR A 35 -1.84 -6.99 -7.70
CA TYR A 35 -1.31 -6.06 -6.70
C TYR A 35 0.18 -6.29 -6.49
N ASN A 36 0.90 -5.23 -6.15
CA ASN A 36 2.33 -5.25 -5.87
C ASN A 36 2.64 -4.35 -4.68
N ALA A 37 3.49 -4.83 -3.78
CA ALA A 37 3.97 -4.07 -2.63
C ALA A 37 5.47 -3.79 -2.78
N TYR A 38 5.86 -2.56 -2.47
CA TYR A 38 7.23 -2.06 -2.60
C TYR A 38 7.66 -1.39 -1.30
N SER A 39 8.93 -1.54 -0.95
CA SER A 39 9.56 -0.75 0.12
C SER A 39 10.67 0.11 -0.47
N SER A 40 10.80 1.34 0.01
CA SER A 40 11.90 2.24 -0.33
C SER A 40 12.55 2.74 0.94
N ALA A 41 13.88 2.74 0.98
CA ALA A 41 14.67 3.41 1.99
C ALA A 41 15.55 4.45 1.28
N GLY A 42 15.29 5.72 1.55
CA GLY A 42 15.99 6.84 0.90
C GLY A 42 16.22 8.01 1.84
N PRO A 43 16.80 9.12 1.33
CA PRO A 43 17.06 10.32 2.13
C PRO A 43 15.78 10.92 2.74
N ASP A 44 14.62 10.66 2.13
CA ASP A 44 13.31 11.10 2.64
C ASP A 44 12.67 10.11 3.63
N GLY A 45 13.42 9.11 4.09
CA GLY A 45 12.98 8.08 5.02
C GLY A 45 12.51 6.79 4.37
N GLU A 46 11.95 5.92 5.20
CA GLU A 46 11.40 4.64 4.80
C GLU A 46 9.94 4.77 4.35
N ARG A 47 9.59 4.13 3.23
CA ARG A 47 8.23 4.11 2.69
C ARG A 47 7.81 2.71 2.31
N VAL A 48 6.52 2.43 2.47
CA VAL A 48 5.86 1.27 1.89
C VAL A 48 4.79 1.76 0.93
N VAL A 49 4.75 1.16 -0.26
CA VAL A 49 3.83 1.49 -1.34
C VAL A 49 3.10 0.22 -1.77
N ILE A 50 1.80 0.30 -1.91
CA ILE A 50 0.95 -0.77 -2.45
C ILE A 50 0.26 -0.23 -3.71
N VAL A 51 0.49 -0.90 -4.82
CA VAL A 51 -0.20 -0.65 -6.09
C VAL A 51 -1.16 -1.81 -6.32
N ILE A 52 -2.42 -1.49 -6.58
CA ILE A 52 -3.47 -2.48 -6.86
C ILE A 52 -4.09 -2.08 -8.18
N ASP A 53 -4.12 -3.02 -9.12
CA ASP A 53 -4.80 -2.87 -10.39
C ASP A 53 -6.21 -3.44 -10.23
N TYR A 54 -7.23 -2.62 -10.46
CA TYR A 54 -8.63 -3.03 -10.45
C TYR A 54 -9.15 -3.20 -11.89
N LEU A 55 -10.02 -4.18 -12.11
CA LEU A 55 -10.74 -4.42 -13.38
C LEU A 55 -11.85 -3.39 -13.65
N GLY A 56 -12.03 -2.43 -12.73
CA GLY A 56 -13.02 -1.36 -12.80
C GLY A 56 -12.65 -0.22 -11.85
N ASN A 57 -13.64 0.31 -11.13
CA ASN A 57 -13.41 1.41 -10.20
C ASN A 57 -12.60 0.96 -8.99
N ALA A 58 -11.44 1.59 -8.80
CA ALA A 58 -10.66 1.44 -7.58
C ALA A 58 -11.30 2.22 -6.42
N PRO A 59 -11.25 1.70 -5.19
CA PRO A 59 -11.61 2.47 -4.00
C PRO A 59 -10.61 3.63 -3.77
N GLU A 60 -11.07 4.68 -3.09
CA GLU A 60 -10.24 5.86 -2.79
C GLU A 60 -9.14 5.56 -1.75
N SER A 61 -9.32 4.54 -0.91
CA SER A 61 -8.36 4.15 0.13
C SER A 61 -8.31 2.63 0.32
N LEU A 62 -7.29 2.17 1.05
CA LEU A 62 -7.31 0.82 1.61
C LEU A 62 -8.41 0.70 2.69
N PHE A 63 -8.83 -0.53 2.95
CA PHE A 63 -9.86 -0.83 3.95
C PHE A 63 -9.34 -0.80 5.40
N ALA A 64 -8.02 -0.75 5.59
CA ALA A 64 -7.38 -0.69 6.89
C ALA A 64 -6.11 0.15 6.85
N GLU A 65 -5.75 0.72 8.00
CA GLU A 65 -4.52 1.49 8.21
C GLU A 65 -3.51 0.69 9.06
N PRO A 66 -2.19 0.88 8.88
CA PRO A 66 -1.21 0.26 9.74
C PRO A 66 -1.29 0.80 11.17
N PRO A 67 -0.79 0.04 12.16
CA PRO A 67 -0.63 0.55 13.52
C PRO A 67 0.13 1.88 13.56
N ALA A 68 -0.43 2.90 14.21
CA ALA A 68 0.08 4.27 14.18
C ALA A 68 1.56 4.39 14.63
N HIS A 69 2.02 3.54 15.54
CA HIS A 69 3.41 3.54 16.03
C HIS A 69 4.43 3.06 14.98
N LEU A 70 3.99 2.60 13.81
CA LEU A 70 4.84 2.21 12.69
C LEU A 70 4.96 3.32 11.64
N ILE A 71 4.19 4.40 11.78
CA ILE A 71 3.95 5.39 10.74
C ILE A 71 4.40 6.78 11.18
N ALA A 72 5.29 7.40 10.40
CA ALA A 72 5.73 8.78 10.60
C ALA A 72 4.82 9.81 9.89
N ARG A 73 4.07 9.38 8.87
CA ARG A 73 3.07 10.20 8.17
C ARG A 73 1.90 9.33 7.74
N PRO A 74 0.64 9.75 7.97
CA PRO A 74 -0.55 9.02 7.53
C PRO A 74 -0.47 8.55 6.07
N GLY A 75 -1.13 7.42 5.79
CA GLY A 75 -1.25 6.88 4.45
C GLY A 75 -1.86 7.91 3.49
N HIS A 76 -1.34 7.96 2.28
CA HIS A 76 -1.86 8.75 1.18
C HIS A 76 -2.24 7.81 0.04
N ALA A 77 -3.43 8.01 -0.51
CA ALA A 77 -3.93 7.19 -1.61
C ALA A 77 -4.42 8.07 -2.75
N TRP A 78 -4.24 7.57 -3.97
CA TRP A 78 -4.86 8.14 -5.15
C TRP A 78 -5.07 7.08 -6.23
N VAL A 79 -6.08 7.32 -7.06
CA VAL A 79 -6.39 6.53 -8.25
C VAL A 79 -5.65 7.13 -9.44
N PHE A 80 -5.13 6.28 -10.30
CA PHE A 80 -4.41 6.68 -11.51
C PHE A 80 -4.60 5.58 -12.55
N GLU A 81 -4.38 5.93 -13.81
CA GLU A 81 -4.53 5.02 -14.94
C GLU A 81 -3.15 4.55 -15.43
N ARG A 82 -3.08 3.29 -15.85
CA ARG A 82 -1.88 2.77 -16.51
C ARG A 82 -1.85 3.30 -17.94
N LEU A 83 -0.74 3.92 -18.31
CA LEU A 83 -0.50 4.35 -19.69
C LEU A 83 0.07 3.18 -20.50
N ASP A 84 -0.48 2.96 -21.69
CA ASP A 84 0.09 2.03 -22.68
C ASP A 84 1.05 2.84 -23.59
N VAL A 85 2.32 2.90 -23.21
CA VAL A 85 3.40 3.57 -23.96
C VAL A 85 4.57 2.64 -24.24
#